data_AF-A0A7Y7QU02-F1
#
_entry.id   AF-A0A7Y7QU02-F1
#
_cell.length_a   1.000
_cell.length_b   1.000
_cell.length_c   1.000
_cell.angle_alpha   90.00
_cell.angle_beta   90.00
_cell.angle_gamma   90.00
#
_symmetry.space_group_name_H-M   'P 1'
#
loop_
_entity.id
_entity.type
_entity.pdbx_description
1 polymer ?
#
loop_
_entity_poly.entity_id
_entity_poly.type
_entity_poly.pdbx_seq_one_letter_code
_entity_poly.pdbx_strand_id
1 'polypeptide(L)'
;MSTADRPRGGIRAALFAIASTASVVPALLVANAPTIPKAHRAAIERLRQAPRVVPPAELPPVEPVSFIDMTPDEARAYNEGVPFSTDPNPAARPFVYRGAPEDKARALDCLAAGVLYEAGDDAKGEQAVAQVVLNRLRHPAFPKTVCGVVFEGQDRTTGCQFTFSCDGALTKWQPPEAAWTRAREIAAMALNGKVFRPVGHATHYHTDWVVPYWQASLDKVARVGSHLFFRWSGWWGTPPAFNRHLVPGEPVIEHLAPFSPAHRAGADASDEAGAALAEGAVATGSMAPLAGEPDTFLITLPAGLSPDGFPALATTLCGPRKHCTIMAWRDAAATASSVPLNQAQMETMAFSYFRDAGIGLERTLWNCAIYPAFKGPRCMKRMPLTIAPAVAPTPQPSPTPTPTPADELTGVRRASTTPAEAKPKTPPL
;
A
#
# COMPACT_ATOMS: atom_id res chain seq x y z
N MET A 1 -14.33 -89.26 -41.04
CA MET A 1 -14.64 -88.96 -39.61
C MET A 1 -13.60 -89.70 -38.79
N SER A 2 -12.71 -88.98 -38.09
CA SER A 2 -12.89 -88.49 -36.71
C SER A 2 -12.79 -89.64 -35.70
N THR A 3 -11.92 -89.62 -34.69
CA THR A 3 -11.04 -88.54 -34.18
C THR A 3 -9.85 -89.17 -33.45
N ALA A 4 -8.63 -88.68 -33.71
CA ALA A 4 -7.47 -89.06 -32.90
C ALA A 4 -7.38 -88.20 -31.63
N ASP A 5 -7.26 -88.85 -30.48
CA ASP A 5 -7.16 -88.20 -29.18
C ASP A 5 -5.82 -87.47 -29.02
N ARG A 6 -5.82 -86.29 -28.37
CA ARG A 6 -4.63 -85.44 -28.18
C ARG A 6 -4.43 -85.19 -26.69
N PRO A 7 -3.22 -85.41 -26.12
CA PRO A 7 -3.04 -85.51 -24.67
C PRO A 7 -3.26 -84.16 -23.97
N ARG A 8 -4.40 -84.04 -23.29
CA ARG A 8 -4.84 -82.85 -22.51
C ARG A 8 -3.96 -82.53 -21.29
N GLY A 9 -2.96 -83.35 -20.96
CA GLY A 9 -2.07 -83.18 -19.81
C GLY A 9 -1.11 -81.99 -19.91
N GLY A 10 -0.45 -81.83 -21.06
CA GLY A 10 0.61 -80.81 -21.23
C GLY A 10 0.11 -79.37 -21.08
N ILE A 11 -1.08 -79.07 -21.61
CA ILE A 11 -1.69 -77.73 -21.50
C ILE A 11 -2.06 -77.42 -20.05
N ARG A 12 -2.57 -78.39 -19.29
CA ARG A 12 -2.88 -78.20 -17.87
C ARG A 12 -1.61 -77.93 -17.05
N ALA A 13 -0.54 -78.69 -17.29
CA ALA A 13 0.75 -78.48 -16.62
C ALA A 13 1.32 -77.07 -16.90
N ALA A 14 1.27 -76.62 -18.15
CA ALA A 14 1.72 -75.28 -18.53
C ALA A 14 0.89 -74.17 -17.88
N LEU A 15 -0.44 -74.30 -17.83
CA LEU A 15 -1.33 -73.33 -17.19
C LEU A 15 -1.10 -73.25 -15.66
N PHE A 16 -0.90 -74.39 -15.00
CA PHE A 16 -0.55 -74.41 -13.57
C PHE A 16 0.81 -73.72 -13.30
N ALA A 17 1.83 -74.00 -14.12
CA ALA A 17 3.13 -73.34 -13.98
C ALA A 17 3.02 -71.81 -14.13
N ILE A 18 2.29 -71.32 -15.14
CA ILE A 18 2.06 -69.88 -15.37
C ILE A 18 1.31 -69.25 -14.19
N ALA A 19 0.22 -69.87 -13.72
CA ALA A 19 -0.58 -69.36 -12.60
C ALA A 19 0.22 -69.33 -11.28
N SER A 20 1.04 -70.35 -11.01
CA SER A 20 1.96 -70.38 -9.87
C SER A 20 3.00 -69.27 -9.96
N THR A 21 3.63 -69.09 -11.13
CA THR A 21 4.65 -68.04 -11.33
C THR A 21 4.05 -66.64 -11.17
N ALA A 22 2.86 -66.39 -11.73
CA ALA A 22 2.13 -65.13 -11.64
C ALA A 22 1.70 -64.78 -10.20
N SER A 23 1.60 -65.76 -9.30
CA SER A 23 1.16 -65.57 -7.91
C SER A 23 2.32 -65.53 -6.92
N VAL A 24 3.30 -66.42 -7.08
CA VAL A 24 4.43 -66.59 -6.15
C VAL A 24 5.50 -65.51 -6.33
N VAL A 25 5.77 -65.08 -7.56
CA VAL A 25 6.80 -64.04 -7.81
C VAL A 25 6.41 -62.68 -7.22
N PRO A 26 5.17 -62.15 -7.41
CA PRO A 26 4.76 -60.91 -6.73
C PRO A 26 4.74 -61.03 -5.21
N ALA A 27 4.31 -62.19 -4.67
CA ALA A 27 4.30 -62.42 -3.22
C ALA A 27 5.72 -62.39 -2.63
N LEU A 28 6.70 -63.01 -3.29
CA LEU A 28 8.11 -62.96 -2.89
C LEU A 28 8.71 -61.55 -3.02
N LEU A 29 8.35 -60.80 -4.07
CA LEU A 29 8.81 -59.41 -4.24
C LEU A 29 8.26 -58.48 -3.16
N VAL A 30 7.01 -58.67 -2.72
CA VAL A 30 6.42 -57.90 -1.62
C VAL A 30 7.01 -58.31 -0.27
N ALA A 31 7.16 -59.63 -0.02
CA ALA A 31 7.69 -60.14 1.25
C ALA A 31 9.18 -59.79 1.47
N ASN A 32 9.97 -59.66 0.40
CA ASN A 32 11.40 -59.31 0.46
C ASN A 32 11.67 -57.87 0.01
N ALA A 33 10.65 -57.01 -0.07
CA ALA A 33 10.83 -55.60 -0.40
C ALA A 33 11.71 -54.92 0.68
N PRO A 34 12.83 -54.26 0.31
CA PRO A 34 13.69 -53.61 1.28
C PRO A 34 12.93 -52.49 2.00
N THR A 35 13.05 -52.45 3.34
CA THR A 35 12.39 -51.45 4.18
C THR A 35 12.95 -50.06 3.92
N ILE A 36 12.26 -49.26 3.10
CA ILE A 36 12.63 -47.86 2.85
C ILE A 36 12.66 -47.11 4.19
N PRO A 37 13.81 -46.59 4.65
CA PRO A 37 13.88 -45.87 5.91
C PRO A 37 13.04 -44.59 5.83
N LYS A 38 12.16 -44.36 6.80
CA LYS A 38 11.29 -43.16 6.87
C LYS A 38 12.04 -41.84 7.16
N ALA A 39 13.33 -41.78 6.85
CA ALA A 39 14.22 -40.66 7.18
C ALA A 39 13.85 -39.34 6.47
N HIS A 40 13.30 -39.40 5.25
CA HIS A 40 12.97 -38.19 4.50
C HIS A 40 11.87 -37.33 5.14
N ARG A 41 10.91 -37.92 5.86
CA ARG A 41 9.77 -37.14 6.40
C ARG A 41 10.22 -36.24 7.55
N ALA A 42 10.98 -36.77 8.51
CA ALA A 42 11.51 -35.99 9.63
C ALA A 42 12.52 -34.90 9.21
N ALA A 43 13.32 -35.15 8.17
CA ALA A 43 14.22 -34.13 7.61
C ALA A 43 13.44 -33.00 6.90
N ILE A 44 12.41 -33.34 6.14
CA ILE A 44 11.52 -32.35 5.49
C ILE A 44 10.72 -31.56 6.53
N GLU A 45 10.22 -32.20 7.59
CA GLU A 45 9.54 -31.51 8.70
C GLU A 45 10.47 -30.50 9.40
N ARG A 46 11.73 -30.88 9.70
CA ARG A 46 12.72 -29.97 10.30
C ARG A 46 13.08 -28.79 9.40
N LEU A 47 13.19 -28.99 8.09
CA LEU A 47 13.37 -27.90 7.12
C LEU A 47 12.14 -26.98 7.00
N ARG A 48 10.94 -27.49 7.32
CA ARG A 48 9.69 -26.71 7.37
C ARG A 48 9.50 -25.94 8.68
N GLN A 49 10.11 -26.43 9.77
CA GLN A 49 9.98 -25.88 11.13
C GLN A 49 11.04 -24.83 11.47
N ALA A 50 12.09 -24.67 10.67
CA ALA A 50 12.92 -23.47 10.76
C ALA A 50 12.02 -22.25 10.46
N PRO A 51 11.77 -21.34 11.42
CA PRO A 51 11.03 -20.13 11.12
C PRO A 51 11.85 -19.37 10.08
N ARG A 52 11.29 -19.21 8.88
CA ARG A 52 11.91 -18.39 7.85
C ARG A 52 11.87 -16.96 8.37
N VAL A 53 12.94 -16.53 9.03
CA VAL A 53 13.21 -15.14 9.36
C VAL A 53 13.44 -14.41 8.05
N VAL A 54 12.34 -14.14 7.37
CA VAL A 54 12.23 -12.97 6.51
C VAL A 54 12.35 -11.82 7.50
N PRO A 55 13.42 -11.01 7.47
CA PRO A 55 13.44 -9.77 8.23
C PRO A 55 12.14 -9.02 7.89
N PRO A 56 11.48 -8.36 8.86
CA PRO A 56 10.39 -7.45 8.54
C PRO A 56 10.85 -6.57 7.38
N ALA A 57 10.06 -6.55 6.30
CA ALA A 57 10.36 -5.73 5.15
C ALA A 57 10.06 -4.27 5.54
N GLU A 58 10.96 -3.71 6.35
CA GLU A 58 11.20 -2.29 6.39
C GLU A 58 11.54 -1.92 4.95
N LEU A 59 10.55 -1.35 4.26
CA LEU A 59 10.73 -0.85 2.90
C LEU A 59 11.94 0.07 3.00
N PRO A 60 13.03 -0.17 2.24
CA PRO A 60 14.13 0.78 2.23
C PRO A 60 13.50 2.14 1.93
N PRO A 61 13.77 3.17 2.75
CA PRO A 61 13.21 4.48 2.48
C PRO A 61 13.52 4.80 1.02
N VAL A 62 12.49 5.17 0.25
CA VAL A 62 12.67 5.59 -1.14
C VAL A 62 13.47 6.88 -1.08
N GLU A 63 14.79 6.74 -1.05
CA GLU A 63 15.74 7.84 -1.07
C GLU A 63 15.49 8.61 -2.37
N PRO A 64 15.56 9.96 -2.34
CA PRO A 64 15.43 10.75 -3.55
C PRO A 64 16.42 10.22 -4.57
N VAL A 65 15.95 9.95 -5.79
CA VAL A 65 16.77 9.34 -6.84
C VAL A 65 17.92 10.29 -7.15
N SER A 66 19.08 10.04 -6.55
CA SER A 66 20.33 10.67 -6.94
C SER A 66 20.72 10.10 -8.29
N PHE A 67 20.31 10.80 -9.33
CA PHE A 67 20.89 10.63 -10.65
C PHE A 67 22.36 11.00 -10.55
N ILE A 68 23.22 10.25 -11.23
CA ILE A 68 24.60 10.69 -11.43
C ILE A 68 24.52 11.91 -12.35
N ASP A 69 25.10 13.04 -11.93
CA ASP A 69 25.14 14.27 -12.73
C ASP A 69 25.93 14.02 -14.03
N MET A 70 25.20 13.74 -15.10
CA MET A 70 25.69 13.39 -16.43
C MET A 70 24.79 14.05 -17.47
N THR A 71 25.35 14.43 -18.61
CA THR A 71 24.52 14.91 -19.74
C THR A 71 23.70 13.75 -20.34
N PRO A 72 22.57 14.04 -21.01
CA PRO A 72 21.75 13.02 -21.68
C PRO A 72 22.52 12.12 -22.66
N ASP A 73 23.57 12.63 -23.33
CA ASP A 73 24.39 11.86 -24.27
C ASP A 73 25.41 10.96 -23.56
N GLU A 74 26.03 11.44 -22.47
CA GLU A 74 26.89 10.61 -21.62
C GLU A 74 26.07 9.49 -20.95
N ALA A 75 24.84 9.80 -20.51
CA ALA A 75 23.91 8.82 -19.96
C ALA A 75 23.54 7.74 -20.99
N ARG A 76 23.26 8.13 -22.25
CA ARG A 76 23.04 7.19 -23.36
C ARG A 76 24.25 6.29 -23.59
N ALA A 77 25.45 6.88 -23.74
CA ALA A 77 26.68 6.13 -23.97
C ALA A 77 26.99 5.14 -22.83
N TYR A 78 26.81 5.56 -21.57
CA TYR A 78 26.94 4.69 -20.40
C TYR A 78 25.94 3.52 -20.46
N ASN A 79 24.66 3.83 -20.66
CA ASN A 79 23.57 2.84 -20.69
C ASN A 79 23.67 1.84 -21.86
N GLU A 80 24.33 2.21 -22.96
CA GLU A 80 24.69 1.31 -24.06
C GLU A 80 25.87 0.41 -23.72
N GLY A 81 26.86 0.91 -22.98
CA GLY A 81 27.99 0.12 -22.48
C GLY A 81 27.61 -0.96 -21.45
N VAL A 82 26.54 -0.77 -20.68
CA VAL A 82 26.00 -1.81 -19.78
C VAL A 82 25.50 -3.00 -20.62
N PRO A 83 25.94 -4.25 -20.40
CA PRO A 83 25.44 -5.40 -21.14
C PRO A 83 24.00 -5.75 -20.74
N PHE A 84 23.29 -6.48 -21.61
CA PHE A 84 22.06 -7.18 -21.21
C PHE A 84 22.44 -8.49 -20.50
N SER A 85 21.62 -8.89 -19.51
CA SER A 85 21.76 -10.18 -18.84
C SER A 85 21.59 -11.33 -19.83
N THR A 86 22.47 -12.32 -19.74
CA THR A 86 22.45 -13.56 -20.52
C THR A 86 21.58 -14.64 -19.89
N ASP A 87 21.04 -14.40 -18.68
CA ASP A 87 20.15 -15.33 -18.00
C ASP A 87 18.79 -15.45 -18.71
N PRO A 88 18.06 -16.57 -18.49
CA PRO A 88 16.68 -16.70 -18.95
C PRO A 88 15.80 -15.55 -18.44
N ASN A 89 15.13 -14.86 -19.36
CA ASN A 89 14.09 -13.88 -19.08
C ASN A 89 12.71 -14.45 -19.48
N PRO A 90 12.13 -15.38 -18.69
CA PRO A 90 10.83 -15.96 -19.00
C PRO A 90 9.72 -14.91 -18.87
N ALA A 91 8.71 -15.02 -19.73
CA ALA A 91 7.51 -14.20 -19.62
C ALA A 91 6.79 -14.44 -18.29
N ALA A 92 6.32 -13.35 -17.65
CA ALA A 92 5.51 -13.45 -16.44
C ALA A 92 4.25 -14.30 -16.67
N ARG A 93 3.76 -14.95 -15.61
CA ARG A 93 2.47 -15.66 -15.65
C ARG A 93 1.34 -14.66 -15.93
N PRO A 94 0.28 -15.00 -16.68
CA PRO A 94 -0.91 -14.16 -16.79
C PRO A 94 -1.44 -13.69 -15.44
N PHE A 95 -1.87 -12.44 -15.37
CA PHE A 95 -2.54 -11.85 -14.21
C PHE A 95 -3.99 -11.57 -14.60
N VAL A 96 -4.94 -12.13 -13.83
CA VAL A 96 -6.36 -11.84 -13.99
C VAL A 96 -6.83 -11.18 -12.71
N TYR A 97 -7.39 -9.98 -12.83
CA TYR A 97 -7.94 -9.24 -11.70
C TYR A 97 -9.18 -9.95 -11.14
N ARG A 98 -9.22 -10.16 -9.82
CA ARG A 98 -10.26 -10.92 -9.10
C ARG A 98 -10.76 -10.21 -7.83
N GLY A 99 -10.76 -8.88 -7.83
CA GLY A 99 -11.44 -8.06 -6.82
C GLY A 99 -12.91 -7.79 -7.18
N ALA A 100 -13.57 -6.94 -6.39
CA ALA A 100 -14.93 -6.44 -6.66
C ALA A 100 -14.98 -5.61 -7.97
N PRO A 101 -16.16 -5.42 -8.59
CA PRO A 101 -16.29 -4.59 -9.80
C PRO A 101 -15.77 -3.16 -9.65
N GLU A 102 -16.02 -2.54 -8.49
CA GLU A 102 -15.64 -1.15 -8.16
C GLU A 102 -14.12 -1.05 -7.94
N ASP A 103 -13.55 -2.04 -7.25
CA ASP A 103 -12.10 -2.22 -7.13
C ASP A 103 -11.46 -2.43 -8.51
N LYS A 104 -12.06 -3.26 -9.38
CA LYS A 104 -11.56 -3.49 -10.75
C LYS A 104 -11.59 -2.22 -11.60
N ALA A 105 -12.61 -1.37 -11.44
CA ALA A 105 -12.69 -0.08 -12.11
C ALA A 105 -11.59 0.87 -11.62
N ARG A 106 -11.34 0.94 -10.31
CA ARG A 106 -10.21 1.72 -9.76
C ARG A 106 -8.85 1.19 -10.25
N ALA A 107 -8.63 -0.12 -10.19
CA ALA A 107 -7.40 -0.74 -10.69
C ALA A 107 -7.16 -0.47 -12.18
N LEU A 108 -8.22 -0.48 -13.00
CA LEU A 108 -8.16 -0.14 -14.42
C LEU A 108 -7.68 1.29 -14.65
N ASP A 109 -8.24 2.25 -13.92
CA ASP A 109 -8.01 3.67 -14.16
C ASP A 109 -6.69 4.14 -13.56
N CYS A 110 -6.28 3.58 -12.41
CA CYS A 110 -4.91 3.72 -11.90
C CYS A 110 -3.87 3.16 -12.87
N LEU A 111 -4.10 1.96 -13.43
CA LEU A 111 -3.16 1.38 -14.39
C LEU A 111 -3.11 2.19 -15.69
N ALA A 112 -4.26 2.68 -16.18
CA ALA A 112 -4.33 3.55 -17.34
C ALA A 112 -3.55 4.86 -17.14
N ALA A 113 -3.71 5.53 -15.99
CA ALA A 113 -2.91 6.70 -15.65
C ALA A 113 -1.42 6.37 -15.57
N GLY A 114 -1.07 5.27 -14.88
CA GLY A 114 0.30 4.80 -14.74
C GLY A 114 1.01 4.52 -16.07
N VAL A 115 0.33 3.93 -17.06
CA VAL A 115 0.95 3.69 -18.37
C VAL A 115 1.02 4.95 -19.22
N LEU A 116 -0.02 5.78 -19.21
CA LEU A 116 -0.13 6.94 -20.08
C LEU A 116 0.87 8.05 -19.73
N TYR A 117 1.04 8.35 -18.45
CA TYR A 117 1.95 9.40 -18.01
C TYR A 117 3.43 8.98 -18.07
N GLU A 118 3.72 7.68 -18.20
CA GLU A 118 5.09 7.15 -18.29
C GLU A 118 5.53 6.87 -19.73
N ALA A 119 4.60 6.46 -20.61
CA ALA A 119 4.91 6.08 -22.00
C ALA A 119 4.30 7.01 -23.07
N GLY A 120 3.39 7.92 -22.70
CA GLY A 120 2.80 8.90 -23.61
C GLY A 120 2.02 8.27 -24.76
N ASP A 121 2.51 8.43 -25.99
CA ASP A 121 1.88 7.87 -27.20
C ASP A 121 2.51 6.54 -27.69
N ASP A 122 3.40 5.93 -26.91
CA ASP A 122 3.95 4.61 -27.22
C ASP A 122 3.13 3.46 -26.60
N ALA A 123 2.23 2.89 -27.40
CA ALA A 123 1.44 1.71 -27.05
C ALA A 123 2.27 0.46 -26.66
N LYS A 124 3.55 0.35 -27.06
CA LYS A 124 4.45 -0.74 -26.61
C LYS A 124 5.07 -0.41 -25.25
N GLY A 125 5.50 0.83 -25.05
CA GLY A 125 5.91 1.37 -23.76
C GLY A 125 4.82 1.19 -22.71
N GLU A 126 3.58 1.52 -23.02
CA GLU A 126 2.44 1.33 -22.11
C GLU A 126 2.25 -0.14 -21.69
N GLN A 127 2.32 -1.08 -22.64
CA GLN A 127 2.23 -2.51 -22.34
C GLN A 127 3.41 -2.99 -21.47
N ALA A 128 4.59 -2.41 -21.65
CA ALA A 128 5.78 -2.70 -20.86
C ALA A 128 5.66 -2.16 -19.42
N VAL A 129 5.21 -0.91 -19.25
CA VAL A 129 4.93 -0.29 -17.93
C VAL A 129 3.80 -1.05 -17.21
N ALA A 130 2.73 -1.44 -17.92
CA ALA A 130 1.65 -2.25 -17.35
C ALA A 130 2.17 -3.56 -16.76
N GLN A 131 3.06 -4.24 -17.50
CA GLN A 131 3.66 -5.49 -17.05
C GLN A 131 4.56 -5.28 -15.82
N VAL A 132 5.29 -4.17 -15.73
CA VAL A 132 6.09 -3.79 -14.55
C VAL A 132 5.20 -3.56 -13.32
N VAL A 133 4.09 -2.82 -13.45
CA VAL A 133 3.13 -2.60 -12.35
C VAL A 133 2.57 -3.93 -11.83
N LEU A 134 2.16 -4.83 -12.72
CA LEU A 134 1.64 -6.14 -12.36
C LEU A 134 2.72 -7.10 -11.81
N ASN A 135 3.99 -6.91 -12.21
CA ASN A 135 5.13 -7.60 -11.62
C ASN A 135 5.39 -7.12 -10.18
N ARG A 136 5.41 -5.80 -9.95
CA ARG A 136 5.56 -5.18 -8.62
C ARG A 136 4.50 -5.69 -7.65
N LEU A 137 3.22 -5.66 -8.02
CA LEU A 137 2.09 -6.15 -7.21
C LEU A 137 2.30 -7.59 -6.69
N ARG A 138 2.93 -8.45 -7.50
CA ARG A 138 3.18 -9.87 -7.20
C ARG A 138 4.51 -10.12 -6.49
N HIS A 139 5.39 -9.13 -6.46
CA HIS A 139 6.69 -9.20 -5.80
C HIS A 139 6.55 -8.78 -4.33
N PRO A 140 7.33 -9.33 -3.37
CA PRO A 140 7.12 -9.05 -1.95
C PRO A 140 7.33 -7.58 -1.56
N ALA A 141 8.29 -6.89 -2.20
CA ALA A 141 8.78 -5.57 -1.81
C ALA A 141 7.88 -4.35 -2.14
N PHE A 142 6.75 -4.52 -2.82
CA PHE A 142 5.88 -3.41 -3.26
C PHE A 142 4.46 -3.49 -2.65
N PRO A 143 3.57 -2.51 -2.85
CA PRO A 143 2.16 -2.62 -2.51
C PRO A 143 1.43 -3.78 -3.22
N LYS A 144 0.25 -4.19 -2.72
CA LYS A 144 -0.52 -5.37 -3.19
C LYS A 144 -1.83 -5.03 -3.90
N THR A 145 -2.00 -3.75 -4.22
CA THR A 145 -3.12 -3.18 -4.98
C THR A 145 -2.53 -2.44 -6.18
N VAL A 146 -3.26 -2.35 -7.29
CA VAL A 146 -2.76 -1.73 -8.53
C VAL A 146 -2.56 -0.24 -8.33
N CYS A 147 -3.55 0.44 -7.75
CA CYS A 147 -3.43 1.85 -7.36
C CYS A 147 -2.34 2.07 -6.32
N GLY A 148 -2.17 1.13 -5.37
CA GLY A 148 -1.12 1.22 -4.36
C GLY A 148 0.28 1.22 -4.98
N VAL A 149 0.52 0.45 -6.05
CA VAL A 149 1.80 0.45 -6.78
C VAL A 149 1.97 1.72 -7.61
N VAL A 150 0.94 2.15 -8.35
CA VAL A 150 1.03 3.33 -9.24
C VAL A 150 1.19 4.64 -8.47
N PHE A 151 0.54 4.75 -7.31
CA PHE A 151 0.55 5.96 -6.48
C PHE A 151 1.43 5.79 -5.21
N GLU A 152 2.41 4.90 -5.27
CA GLU A 152 3.34 4.67 -4.15
C GLU A 152 4.17 5.94 -3.89
N GLY A 153 3.95 6.53 -2.72
CA GLY A 153 4.61 7.76 -2.29
C GLY A 153 3.86 9.06 -2.62
N GLN A 154 2.66 9.02 -3.21
CA GLN A 154 1.91 10.22 -3.66
C GLN A 154 1.70 11.33 -2.59
N ASP A 155 1.74 10.97 -1.30
CA ASP A 155 1.61 11.92 -0.18
C ASP A 155 2.89 12.76 0.07
N ARG A 156 3.93 12.58 -0.74
CA ARG A 156 5.25 13.23 -0.61
C ARG A 156 5.45 14.30 -1.67
N THR A 157 6.27 15.30 -1.37
CA THR A 157 6.66 16.34 -2.34
C THR A 157 7.71 15.86 -3.35
N THR A 158 8.54 14.88 -3.00
CA THR A 158 9.53 14.22 -3.87
C THR A 158 9.70 12.75 -3.48
N GLY A 159 10.38 11.95 -4.31
CA GLY A 159 10.67 10.54 -4.03
C GLY A 159 9.47 9.61 -4.19
N CYS A 160 8.63 9.89 -5.18
CA CYS A 160 7.46 9.09 -5.53
C CYS A 160 7.82 8.06 -6.61
N GLN A 161 7.19 6.88 -6.59
CA GLN A 161 7.58 5.78 -7.47
C GLN A 161 7.32 6.06 -8.95
N PHE A 162 6.34 6.91 -9.25
CA PHE A 162 6.03 7.42 -10.58
C PHE A 162 5.96 8.95 -10.47
N THR A 163 6.73 9.70 -11.26
CA THR A 163 6.93 11.15 -11.01
C THR A 163 5.64 11.95 -11.17
N PHE A 164 4.79 11.55 -12.12
CA PHE A 164 3.51 12.19 -12.43
C PHE A 164 2.54 12.22 -11.22
N SER A 165 2.74 11.33 -10.25
CA SER A 165 1.90 11.25 -9.04
C SER A 165 2.17 12.36 -8.01
N CYS A 166 3.28 13.11 -8.17
CA CYS A 166 3.73 14.13 -7.20
C CYS A 166 4.20 15.45 -7.83
N ASP A 167 4.61 15.46 -9.10
CA ASP A 167 4.99 16.68 -9.82
C ASP A 167 3.79 17.56 -10.22
N GLY A 168 2.56 17.08 -9.98
CA GLY A 168 1.31 17.74 -10.33
C GLY A 168 0.88 17.60 -11.79
N ALA A 169 1.47 16.67 -12.57
CA ALA A 169 1.13 16.44 -13.97
C ALA A 169 -0.37 16.19 -14.18
N LEU A 170 -1.01 15.39 -13.31
CA LEU A 170 -2.46 15.11 -13.31
C LEU A 170 -3.35 16.36 -13.22
N THR A 171 -2.83 17.45 -12.63
CA THR A 171 -3.53 18.74 -12.50
C THR A 171 -3.14 19.71 -13.62
N LYS A 172 -1.90 19.65 -14.10
CA LYS A 172 -1.33 20.58 -15.09
C LYS A 172 -1.71 20.22 -16.53
N TRP A 173 -1.94 18.94 -16.82
CA TRP A 173 -2.23 18.44 -18.15
C TRP A 173 -3.34 17.40 -18.12
N GLN A 174 -4.31 17.53 -19.01
CA GLN A 174 -5.34 16.52 -19.22
C GLN A 174 -5.04 15.80 -20.54
N PRO A 175 -5.02 14.45 -20.56
CA PRO A 175 -4.78 13.70 -21.78
C PRO A 175 -5.94 13.85 -22.78
N PRO A 176 -5.67 13.88 -24.09
CA PRO A 176 -6.71 13.74 -25.11
C PRO A 176 -7.50 12.43 -24.92
N GLU A 177 -8.80 12.47 -25.22
CA GLU A 177 -9.73 11.33 -25.04
C GLU A 177 -9.23 10.04 -25.72
N ALA A 178 -8.64 10.15 -26.91
CA ALA A 178 -8.06 9.01 -27.64
C ALA A 178 -6.88 8.36 -26.90
N ALA A 179 -6.01 9.16 -26.27
CA ALA A 179 -4.86 8.66 -25.51
C ALA A 179 -5.32 8.01 -24.21
N TRP A 180 -6.28 8.61 -23.51
CA TRP A 180 -6.91 8.01 -22.32
C TRP A 180 -7.61 6.69 -22.64
N THR A 181 -8.36 6.63 -23.75
CA THR A 181 -9.04 5.41 -24.21
C THR A 181 -8.04 4.30 -24.52
N ARG A 182 -6.98 4.58 -25.29
CA ARG A 182 -5.89 3.64 -25.60
C ARG A 182 -5.22 3.09 -24.33
N ALA A 183 -4.91 3.96 -23.38
CA ALA A 183 -4.31 3.57 -22.10
C ALA A 183 -5.23 2.65 -21.28
N ARG A 184 -6.55 2.94 -21.24
CA ARG A 184 -7.55 2.07 -20.60
C ARG A 184 -7.70 0.73 -21.30
N GLU A 185 -7.66 0.67 -22.64
CA GLU A 185 -7.69 -0.60 -23.38
C GLU A 185 -6.47 -1.48 -23.05
N ILE A 186 -5.28 -0.89 -22.99
CA ILE A 186 -4.04 -1.60 -22.64
C ILE A 186 -4.06 -2.06 -21.18
N ALA A 187 -4.50 -1.22 -20.26
CA ALA A 187 -4.72 -1.59 -18.87
C ALA A 187 -5.75 -2.73 -18.73
N ALA A 188 -6.88 -2.66 -19.44
CA ALA A 188 -7.90 -3.70 -19.44
C ALA A 188 -7.38 -5.03 -20.00
N MET A 189 -6.59 -5.01 -21.08
CA MET A 189 -5.93 -6.21 -21.59
C MET A 189 -5.01 -6.84 -20.55
N ALA A 190 -4.16 -6.04 -19.90
CA ALA A 190 -3.22 -6.51 -18.88
C ALA A 190 -3.94 -7.10 -17.65
N LEU A 191 -4.99 -6.43 -17.15
CA LEU A 191 -5.82 -6.90 -16.03
C LEU A 191 -6.65 -8.15 -16.35
N ASN A 192 -6.85 -8.48 -17.62
CA ASN A 192 -7.54 -9.69 -18.08
C ASN A 192 -6.59 -10.79 -18.61
N GLY A 193 -5.28 -10.69 -18.33
CA GLY A 193 -4.32 -11.77 -18.57
C GLY A 193 -3.38 -11.60 -19.76
N LYS A 194 -3.42 -10.48 -20.48
CA LYS A 194 -2.41 -10.18 -21.50
C LYS A 194 -1.04 -10.00 -20.83
N VAL A 195 -0.03 -10.70 -21.34
CA VAL A 195 1.36 -10.63 -20.85
C VAL A 195 2.23 -9.93 -21.88
N PHE A 196 2.91 -8.86 -21.50
CA PHE A 196 3.93 -8.24 -22.34
C PHE A 196 5.26 -8.97 -22.15
N ARG A 197 5.45 -10.04 -22.95
CA ARG A 197 6.55 -10.99 -22.82
C ARG A 197 7.96 -10.38 -22.76
N PRO A 198 8.33 -9.34 -23.54
CA PRO A 198 9.72 -8.87 -23.63
C PRO A 198 10.36 -8.45 -22.30
N VAL A 199 9.59 -7.84 -21.38
CA VAL A 199 10.14 -7.37 -20.09
C VAL A 199 10.15 -8.43 -18.99
N GLY A 200 9.57 -9.61 -19.26
CA GLY A 200 9.54 -10.75 -18.34
C GLY A 200 9.16 -10.38 -16.90
N HIS A 201 10.12 -10.49 -15.99
CA HIS A 201 9.97 -10.21 -14.55
C HIS A 201 10.57 -8.85 -14.10
N ALA A 202 10.76 -7.90 -15.02
CA ALA A 202 11.22 -6.56 -14.68
C ALA A 202 10.31 -5.88 -13.62
N THR A 203 10.94 -5.15 -12.71
CA THR A 203 10.30 -4.39 -11.62
C THR A 203 10.79 -2.94 -11.54
N HIS A 204 11.81 -2.60 -12.33
CA HIS A 204 12.35 -1.27 -12.45
C HIS A 204 12.57 -0.96 -13.93
N TYR A 205 12.49 0.31 -14.28
CA TYR A 205 12.91 0.81 -15.58
C TYR A 205 13.36 2.26 -15.43
N HIS A 206 14.09 2.74 -16.43
CA HIS A 206 14.36 4.15 -16.62
C HIS A 206 14.56 4.43 -18.11
N THR A 207 14.59 5.70 -18.52
CA THR A 207 14.91 6.08 -19.89
C THR A 207 16.42 6.03 -20.13
N ASP A 208 16.84 5.79 -21.37
CA ASP A 208 18.27 5.66 -21.74
C ASP A 208 19.08 6.95 -21.56
N TRP A 209 18.44 8.09 -21.34
CA TRP A 209 19.06 9.38 -21.03
C TRP A 209 19.19 9.71 -19.53
N VAL A 210 18.94 8.76 -18.63
CA VAL A 210 19.23 8.91 -17.19
C VAL A 210 20.02 7.72 -16.65
N VAL A 211 20.82 7.95 -15.59
CA VAL A 211 21.62 6.93 -14.90
C VAL A 211 21.30 6.96 -13.40
N PRO A 212 20.30 6.18 -12.94
CA PRO A 212 19.98 6.08 -11.51
C PRO A 212 20.97 5.15 -10.80
N TYR A 213 21.41 5.51 -9.59
CA TYR A 213 22.42 4.75 -8.83
C TYR A 213 22.09 3.25 -8.66
N TRP A 214 20.81 2.91 -8.55
CA TRP A 214 20.36 1.53 -8.34
C TRP A 214 20.55 0.61 -9.56
N GLN A 215 20.77 1.14 -10.78
CA GLN A 215 20.85 0.26 -11.96
C GLN A 215 22.03 -0.73 -11.88
N ALA A 216 23.11 -0.34 -11.20
CA ALA A 216 24.31 -1.16 -11.04
C ALA A 216 24.11 -2.40 -10.14
N SER A 217 23.00 -2.47 -9.39
CA SER A 217 22.65 -3.62 -8.55
C SER A 217 21.56 -4.51 -9.13
N LEU A 218 21.16 -4.28 -10.39
CA LEU A 218 20.08 -4.97 -11.08
C LEU A 218 20.52 -5.52 -12.45
N ASP A 219 19.83 -6.56 -12.91
CA ASP A 219 20.06 -7.14 -14.23
C ASP A 219 19.28 -6.34 -15.30
N LYS A 220 19.96 -5.74 -16.28
CA LYS A 220 19.31 -5.15 -17.47
C LYS A 220 18.77 -6.27 -18.38
N VAL A 221 17.46 -6.34 -18.58
CA VAL A 221 16.79 -7.49 -19.26
C VAL A 221 16.07 -7.16 -20.56
N ALA A 222 15.69 -5.91 -20.82
CA ALA A 222 15.04 -5.52 -22.07
C ALA A 222 15.19 -4.01 -22.38
N ARG A 223 15.04 -3.65 -23.66
CA ARG A 223 14.84 -2.27 -24.14
C ARG A 223 13.51 -2.20 -24.92
N VAL A 224 12.69 -1.20 -24.66
CA VAL A 224 11.43 -0.91 -25.39
C VAL A 224 11.40 0.59 -25.68
N GLY A 225 11.61 0.99 -26.93
CA GLY A 225 11.90 2.39 -27.25
C GLY A 225 13.15 2.85 -26.51
N SER A 226 13.09 3.99 -25.83
CA SER A 226 14.13 4.50 -24.93
C SER A 226 14.11 3.88 -23.53
N HIS A 227 13.09 3.10 -23.17
CA HIS A 227 12.98 2.52 -21.82
C HIS A 227 13.85 1.27 -21.67
N LEU A 228 14.70 1.27 -20.65
CA LEU A 228 15.57 0.16 -20.24
C LEU A 228 14.96 -0.50 -19.01
N PHE A 229 14.72 -1.82 -19.08
CA PHE A 229 14.02 -2.59 -18.05
C PHE A 229 14.98 -3.47 -17.27
N PHE A 230 14.78 -3.50 -15.95
CA PHE A 230 15.65 -4.17 -15.00
C PHE A 230 14.86 -5.08 -14.05
N ARG A 231 15.47 -6.22 -13.68
CA ARG A 231 15.00 -7.10 -12.60
C ARG A 231 16.05 -7.16 -11.49
N TRP A 232 15.61 -7.54 -10.29
CA TRP A 232 16.52 -7.89 -9.19
C TRP A 232 17.50 -8.98 -9.62
N SER A 233 18.78 -8.83 -9.29
CA SER A 233 19.76 -9.90 -9.50
C SER A 233 19.51 -11.08 -8.53
N GLY A 234 19.86 -12.29 -8.95
CA GLY A 234 19.69 -13.50 -8.15
C GLY A 234 18.22 -13.87 -7.88
N TRP A 235 17.95 -14.52 -6.74
CA TRP A 235 16.65 -15.16 -6.48
C TRP A 235 15.44 -14.21 -6.60
N TRP A 236 15.58 -12.96 -6.17
CA TRP A 236 14.49 -11.97 -6.19
C TRP A 236 14.00 -11.63 -7.61
N GLY A 237 14.83 -11.80 -8.64
CA GLY A 237 14.44 -11.61 -10.05
C GLY A 237 13.78 -12.84 -10.68
N THR A 238 13.77 -13.98 -9.99
CA THR A 238 13.28 -15.25 -10.55
C THR A 238 11.77 -15.41 -10.37
N PRO A 239 11.06 -16.15 -11.26
CA PRO A 239 9.61 -16.32 -11.16
C PRO A 239 9.06 -16.77 -9.79
N PRO A 240 9.76 -17.63 -8.99
CA PRO A 240 9.35 -17.98 -7.63
C PRO A 240 9.20 -16.81 -6.64
N ALA A 241 9.89 -15.68 -6.84
CA ALA A 241 9.73 -14.50 -5.99
C ALA A 241 8.36 -13.82 -6.18
N PHE A 242 7.76 -13.92 -7.37
CA PHE A 242 6.52 -13.26 -7.78
C PHE A 242 5.27 -14.04 -7.35
N ASN A 243 5.23 -14.40 -6.06
CA ASN A 243 4.22 -15.26 -5.43
C ASN A 243 3.14 -14.52 -4.62
N ARG A 244 3.17 -13.18 -4.57
CA ARG A 244 2.14 -12.41 -3.86
C ARG A 244 0.86 -12.28 -4.68
N HIS A 245 -0.23 -12.08 -3.96
CA HIS A 245 -1.57 -11.97 -4.52
C HIS A 245 -2.11 -10.54 -4.32
N LEU A 246 -3.05 -10.17 -5.19
CA LEU A 246 -3.90 -8.99 -5.01
C LEU A 246 -4.58 -9.05 -3.63
N VAL A 247 -4.55 -7.94 -2.90
CA VAL A 247 -5.36 -7.72 -1.69
C VAL A 247 -6.59 -6.89 -2.11
N PRO A 248 -7.82 -7.22 -1.66
CA PRO A 248 -9.00 -6.40 -1.94
C PRO A 248 -8.90 -4.98 -1.36
N GLY A 249 -9.69 -4.04 -1.89
CA GLY A 249 -9.68 -2.64 -1.48
C GLY A 249 -8.64 -1.81 -2.23
N GLU A 250 -8.90 -1.54 -3.52
CA GLU A 250 -8.13 -0.52 -4.26
C GLU A 250 -8.47 0.86 -3.68
N PRO A 251 -7.47 1.67 -3.29
CA PRO A 251 -7.73 2.99 -2.72
C PRO A 251 -8.39 3.93 -3.74
N VAL A 252 -9.22 4.84 -3.23
CA VAL A 252 -9.64 6.03 -3.97
C VAL A 252 -8.43 6.92 -4.18
N ILE A 253 -8.31 7.52 -5.37
CA ILE A 253 -7.22 8.41 -5.76
C ILE A 253 -7.89 9.70 -6.23
N GLU A 254 -7.98 10.69 -5.36
CA GLU A 254 -8.76 11.92 -5.61
C GLU A 254 -8.29 12.66 -6.88
N HIS A 255 -6.99 12.61 -7.19
CA HIS A 255 -6.41 13.14 -8.44
C HIS A 255 -6.96 12.49 -9.72
N LEU A 256 -7.58 11.31 -9.66
CA LEU A 256 -8.20 10.63 -10.79
C LEU A 256 -9.72 10.86 -10.89
N ALA A 257 -10.35 11.50 -9.90
CA ALA A 257 -11.79 11.81 -9.90
C ALA A 257 -12.29 12.58 -11.16
N PRO A 258 -11.51 13.49 -11.77
CA PRO A 258 -11.91 14.15 -13.03
C PRO A 258 -11.99 13.18 -14.23
N PHE A 259 -11.15 12.15 -14.25
CA PHE A 259 -11.01 11.21 -15.38
C PHE A 259 -11.80 9.91 -15.19
N SER A 260 -12.17 9.59 -13.94
CA SER A 260 -12.82 8.34 -13.57
C SER A 260 -13.92 8.53 -12.50
N PRO A 261 -15.17 8.11 -12.77
CA PRO A 261 -16.20 7.99 -11.75
C PRO A 261 -15.79 7.09 -10.58
N ALA A 262 -15.05 6.00 -10.83
CA ALA A 262 -14.64 5.05 -9.80
C ALA A 262 -13.67 5.65 -8.77
N HIS A 263 -13.01 6.77 -9.12
CA HIS A 263 -12.12 7.55 -8.26
C HIS A 263 -12.73 8.82 -7.68
N ARG A 264 -14.02 9.11 -7.92
CA ARG A 264 -14.79 10.10 -7.15
C ARG A 264 -15.17 9.61 -5.74
N ALA A 265 -14.61 8.46 -5.33
CA ALA A 265 -15.08 7.59 -4.26
C ALA A 265 -16.47 7.00 -4.54
N GLY A 266 -16.90 6.07 -3.68
CA GLY A 266 -18.32 5.79 -3.50
C GLY A 266 -19.03 6.93 -2.75
N ALA A 267 -18.69 8.19 -3.09
CA ALA A 267 -19.37 9.40 -2.64
C ALA A 267 -20.85 9.25 -3.00
N ASP A 268 -21.23 9.31 -4.28
CA ASP A 268 -22.61 9.18 -4.74
C ASP A 268 -23.46 8.14 -3.97
N ALA A 269 -23.03 6.87 -3.89
CA ALA A 269 -23.79 5.83 -3.19
C ALA A 269 -23.71 5.85 -1.64
N SER A 270 -22.57 6.23 -1.05
CA SER A 270 -22.43 6.32 0.43
C SER A 270 -22.98 7.62 0.97
N ASP A 271 -23.01 8.67 0.14
CA ASP A 271 -23.57 9.97 0.40
C ASP A 271 -25.08 9.95 0.19
N GLU A 272 -25.61 9.26 -0.83
CA GLU A 272 -27.04 8.93 -0.91
C GLU A 272 -27.47 8.13 0.33
N ALA A 273 -26.71 7.11 0.74
CA ALA A 273 -27.00 6.36 1.95
C ALA A 273 -26.88 7.22 3.24
N GLY A 274 -25.86 8.07 3.33
CA GLY A 274 -25.63 8.98 4.46
C GLY A 274 -26.71 10.06 4.58
N ALA A 275 -27.10 10.67 3.46
CA ALA A 275 -28.17 11.66 3.36
C ALA A 275 -29.53 11.01 3.66
N ALA A 276 -29.86 9.86 3.06
CA ALA A 276 -31.11 9.15 3.35
C ALA A 276 -31.22 8.71 4.82
N LEU A 277 -30.11 8.30 5.44
CA LEU A 277 -30.06 8.02 6.89
C LEU A 277 -30.25 9.29 7.72
N ALA A 278 -29.66 10.43 7.32
CA ALA A 278 -29.87 11.72 7.98
C ALA A 278 -31.33 12.20 7.84
N GLU A 279 -31.92 12.13 6.65
CA GLU A 279 -33.33 12.48 6.40
C GLU A 279 -34.28 11.62 7.24
N GLY A 280 -34.06 10.31 7.27
CA GLY A 280 -34.81 9.39 8.14
C GLY A 280 -34.62 9.71 9.63
N ALA A 281 -33.41 10.09 10.03
CA ALA A 281 -33.11 10.45 11.42
C ALA A 281 -33.70 11.80 11.84
N VAL A 282 -33.76 12.78 10.93
CA VAL A 282 -34.44 14.07 11.12
C VAL A 282 -35.95 13.86 11.20
N ALA A 283 -36.53 13.08 10.28
CA ALA A 283 -37.96 12.77 10.26
C ALA A 283 -38.43 11.99 11.50
N THR A 284 -37.57 11.15 12.07
CA THR A 284 -37.85 10.38 13.31
C THR A 284 -37.39 11.07 14.59
N GLY A 285 -36.66 12.19 14.50
CA GLY A 285 -36.05 12.87 15.65
C GLY A 285 -34.94 12.08 16.37
N SER A 286 -34.45 10.99 15.77
CA SER A 286 -33.49 10.07 16.40
C SER A 286 -32.05 10.60 16.45
N MET A 287 -31.73 11.64 15.67
CA MET A 287 -30.44 12.35 15.70
C MET A 287 -30.68 13.86 15.83
N ALA A 288 -31.34 14.26 16.90
CA ALA A 288 -31.64 15.66 17.21
C ALA A 288 -30.38 16.45 17.68
N PRO A 289 -30.39 17.79 17.59
CA PRO A 289 -29.40 18.63 18.25
C PRO A 289 -29.37 18.40 19.77
N LEU A 290 -28.22 18.69 20.38
CA LEU A 290 -28.04 18.66 21.81
C LEU A 290 -28.98 19.68 22.50
N ALA A 291 -29.61 19.27 23.60
CA ALA A 291 -30.54 20.12 24.33
C ALA A 291 -29.86 21.41 24.83
N GLY A 292 -30.37 22.56 24.38
CA GLY A 292 -29.80 23.89 24.66
C GLY A 292 -28.73 24.37 23.66
N GLU A 293 -28.23 23.48 22.79
CA GLU A 293 -27.13 23.74 21.84
C GLU A 293 -27.59 23.41 20.41
N PRO A 294 -28.40 24.28 19.76
CA PRO A 294 -29.13 23.96 18.52
C PRO A 294 -28.24 23.72 17.29
N ASP A 295 -26.97 24.11 17.39
CA ASP A 295 -25.92 23.95 16.36
C ASP A 295 -24.97 22.79 16.67
N THR A 296 -25.13 22.06 17.78
CA THR A 296 -24.28 20.93 18.18
C THR A 296 -25.05 19.61 18.12
N PHE A 297 -24.47 18.57 17.51
CA PHE A 297 -24.99 17.22 17.51
C PHE A 297 -23.98 16.25 18.14
N LEU A 298 -24.45 15.43 19.08
CA LEU A 298 -23.70 14.32 19.65
C LEU A 298 -24.40 13.02 19.24
N ILE A 299 -23.76 12.24 18.36
CA ILE A 299 -24.45 11.14 17.67
C ILE A 299 -23.70 9.80 17.75
N THR A 300 -24.45 8.71 17.66
CA THR A 300 -23.88 7.38 17.38
C THR A 300 -23.93 7.14 15.87
N LEU A 301 -22.81 6.73 15.28
CA LEU A 301 -22.70 6.43 13.86
C LEU A 301 -23.51 5.16 13.52
N PRO A 302 -24.30 5.14 12.43
CA PRO A 302 -24.99 3.93 11.98
C PRO A 302 -23.99 2.83 11.65
N ALA A 303 -24.13 1.65 12.27
CA ALA A 303 -23.16 0.56 12.18
C ALA A 303 -22.95 -0.01 10.75
N GLY A 304 -23.91 0.22 9.84
CA GLY A 304 -23.83 -0.19 8.43
C GLY A 304 -23.35 0.89 7.46
N LEU A 305 -23.11 2.13 7.91
CA LEU A 305 -22.67 3.23 7.04
C LEU A 305 -21.14 3.20 6.86
N SER A 306 -20.68 3.28 5.60
CA SER A 306 -19.25 3.42 5.29
C SER A 306 -18.69 4.72 5.88
N PRO A 307 -17.44 4.75 6.36
CA PRO A 307 -16.77 5.99 6.78
C PRO A 307 -16.74 7.09 5.72
N ASP A 308 -16.85 6.72 4.44
CA ASP A 308 -16.92 7.65 3.31
C ASP A 308 -18.24 8.44 3.27
N GLY A 309 -19.35 7.90 3.79
CA GLY A 309 -20.68 8.53 3.80
C GLY A 309 -20.99 9.38 5.05
N PHE A 310 -20.07 9.43 6.02
CA PHE A 310 -20.20 10.29 7.20
C PHE A 310 -20.26 11.81 6.87
N PRO A 311 -19.57 12.34 5.84
CA PRO A 311 -19.70 13.75 5.45
C PRO A 311 -21.12 14.11 5.01
N ALA A 312 -21.77 13.29 4.17
CA ALA A 312 -23.14 13.54 3.72
C ALA A 312 -24.19 13.38 4.82
N LEU A 313 -24.02 12.40 5.71
CA LEU A 313 -24.80 12.32 6.95
C LEU A 313 -24.70 13.63 7.73
N ALA A 314 -23.48 14.18 7.86
CA ALA A 314 -23.23 15.38 8.64
C ALA A 314 -23.76 16.67 7.97
N THR A 315 -23.50 16.87 6.67
CA THR A 315 -23.99 18.05 5.94
C THR A 315 -25.52 18.10 5.92
N THR A 316 -26.18 16.95 5.76
CA THR A 316 -27.64 16.80 5.77
C THR A 316 -28.24 17.07 7.15
N LEU A 317 -27.67 16.50 8.23
CA LEU A 317 -28.09 16.79 9.62
C LEU A 317 -27.93 18.29 9.96
N CYS A 318 -26.82 18.90 9.54
CA CYS A 318 -26.58 20.33 9.73
C CYS A 318 -27.58 21.21 8.97
N GLY A 319 -28.06 20.77 7.80
CA GLY A 319 -29.07 21.46 7.01
C GLY A 319 -28.66 22.90 6.68
N PRO A 320 -29.53 23.91 6.85
CA PRO A 320 -29.24 25.30 6.52
C PRO A 320 -28.46 26.07 7.61
N ARG A 321 -28.03 25.43 8.71
CA ARG A 321 -27.36 26.13 9.83
C ARG A 321 -26.03 26.75 9.40
N LYS A 322 -25.79 28.00 9.81
CA LYS A 322 -24.53 28.71 9.53
C LYS A 322 -23.36 28.15 10.35
N HIS A 323 -23.60 27.89 11.63
CA HIS A 323 -22.67 27.19 12.51
C HIS A 323 -23.22 25.78 12.73
N CYS A 324 -22.37 24.76 12.61
CA CYS A 324 -22.78 23.40 12.93
C CYS A 324 -21.57 22.57 13.36
N THR A 325 -21.70 21.88 14.49
CA THR A 325 -20.69 20.94 15.00
C THR A 325 -21.33 19.58 15.18
N ILE A 326 -20.77 18.55 14.57
CA ILE A 326 -21.19 17.16 14.76
C ILE A 326 -20.00 16.38 15.31
N MET A 327 -20.23 15.68 16.41
CA MET A 327 -19.27 14.79 17.06
C MET A 327 -19.91 13.41 17.18
N ALA A 328 -19.19 12.39 16.71
CA ALA A 328 -19.80 11.09 16.46
C ALA A 328 -18.94 9.92 16.96
N TRP A 329 -19.58 8.93 17.59
CA TRP A 329 -18.96 7.74 18.16
C TRP A 329 -19.49 6.46 17.50
N ARG A 330 -18.72 5.38 17.56
CA ARG A 330 -19.14 4.05 17.03
C ARG A 330 -20.02 3.25 17.99
N ASP A 331 -19.99 3.59 19.27
CA ASP A 331 -20.67 2.86 20.35
C ASP A 331 -21.56 3.84 21.10
N ALA A 332 -22.85 3.50 21.22
CA ALA A 332 -23.84 4.30 21.94
C ALA A 332 -23.49 4.46 23.44
N ALA A 333 -22.74 3.52 24.04
CA ALA A 333 -22.25 3.64 25.41
C ALA A 333 -21.10 4.65 25.56
N ALA A 334 -20.40 4.98 24.46
CA ALA A 334 -19.33 5.98 24.44
C ALA A 334 -19.82 7.36 23.94
N THR A 335 -20.94 7.42 23.22
CA THR A 335 -21.56 8.65 22.73
C THR A 335 -21.82 9.64 23.88
N ALA A 336 -21.32 10.86 23.72
CA ALA A 336 -21.52 11.90 24.73
C ALA A 336 -22.97 12.42 24.75
N SER A 337 -23.46 12.79 25.94
CA SER A 337 -24.80 13.35 26.16
C SER A 337 -24.79 14.84 26.49
N SER A 338 -23.61 15.45 26.64
CA SER A 338 -23.41 16.87 26.94
C SER A 338 -22.02 17.33 26.53
N VAL A 339 -21.82 18.65 26.53
CA VAL A 339 -20.50 19.32 26.41
C VAL A 339 -20.21 20.10 27.70
N PRO A 340 -18.94 20.30 28.09
CA PRO A 340 -17.70 19.84 27.44
C PRO A 340 -17.48 18.32 27.55
N LEU A 341 -16.76 17.76 26.59
CA LEU A 341 -16.44 16.33 26.54
C LEU A 341 -15.38 15.94 27.59
N ASN A 342 -15.48 14.73 28.11
CA ASN A 342 -14.41 14.13 28.91
C ASN A 342 -13.30 13.50 28.02
N GLN A 343 -12.16 13.17 28.63
CA GLN A 343 -11.00 12.63 27.88
C GLN A 343 -11.33 11.33 27.12
N ALA A 344 -12.03 10.38 27.75
CA ALA A 344 -12.37 9.11 27.09
C ALA A 344 -13.31 9.33 25.89
N GLN A 345 -14.24 10.27 25.98
CA GLN A 345 -15.10 10.68 24.88
C GLN A 345 -14.28 11.32 23.74
N MET A 346 -13.32 12.19 24.04
CA MET A 346 -12.42 12.78 23.02
C MET A 346 -11.53 11.72 22.34
N GLU A 347 -11.01 10.74 23.09
CA GLU A 347 -10.14 9.69 22.55
C GLU A 347 -10.88 8.65 21.70
N THR A 348 -12.14 8.35 22.04
CA THR A 348 -12.99 7.37 21.36
C THR A 348 -13.90 7.97 20.28
N MET A 349 -13.97 9.30 20.16
CA MET A 349 -14.67 9.99 19.07
C MET A 349 -14.15 9.45 17.73
N ALA A 350 -15.04 9.06 16.85
CA ALA A 350 -14.72 8.37 15.60
C ALA A 350 -14.71 9.31 14.40
N PHE A 351 -15.61 10.29 14.39
CA PHE A 351 -15.79 11.26 13.32
C PHE A 351 -16.21 12.63 13.90
N SER A 352 -15.75 13.71 13.28
CA SER A 352 -16.12 15.08 13.62
C SER A 352 -16.25 15.92 12.37
N TYR A 353 -17.31 16.73 12.33
CA TYR A 353 -17.59 17.70 11.29
C TYR A 353 -17.85 19.06 11.93
N PHE A 354 -17.28 20.11 11.35
CA PHE A 354 -17.48 21.50 11.76
C PHE A 354 -17.70 22.37 10.53
N ARG A 355 -18.72 23.22 10.58
CA ARG A 355 -19.01 24.23 9.56
C ARG A 355 -19.28 25.58 10.21
N ASP A 356 -18.62 26.61 9.68
CA ASP A 356 -18.93 28.02 9.89
C ASP A 356 -19.02 28.71 8.51
N ALA A 357 -20.25 28.85 8.03
CA ALA A 357 -20.56 29.51 6.76
C ALA A 357 -20.36 31.03 6.79
N GLY A 358 -20.18 31.65 7.96
CA GLY A 358 -19.89 33.08 8.09
C GLY A 358 -18.46 33.44 7.69
N ILE A 359 -17.52 32.51 7.87
CA ILE A 359 -16.10 32.65 7.50
C ILE A 359 -15.63 31.65 6.43
N GLY A 360 -16.55 30.84 5.87
CA GLY A 360 -16.23 29.83 4.85
C GLY A 360 -15.36 28.69 5.38
N LEU A 361 -15.41 28.38 6.68
CA LEU A 361 -14.61 27.33 7.30
C LEU A 361 -15.43 26.04 7.42
N GLU A 362 -15.03 25.01 6.68
CA GLU A 362 -15.59 23.67 6.78
C GLU A 362 -14.48 22.65 7.01
N ARG A 363 -14.69 21.72 7.95
CA ARG A 363 -13.69 20.72 8.37
C ARG A 363 -14.35 19.38 8.66
N THR A 364 -13.80 18.34 8.08
CA THR A 364 -14.24 16.96 8.25
C THR A 364 -13.04 16.10 8.66
N LEU A 365 -13.14 15.44 9.81
CA LEU A 365 -12.03 14.74 10.46
C LEU A 365 -12.44 13.34 10.92
N TRP A 366 -11.55 12.37 10.73
CA TRP A 366 -11.70 11.00 11.19
C TRP A 366 -10.64 10.67 12.26
N ASN A 367 -10.97 9.80 13.20
CA ASN A 367 -10.00 9.24 14.13
C ASN A 367 -9.18 8.16 13.43
N CYS A 368 -7.95 8.49 13.04
CA CYS A 368 -7.08 7.66 12.21
C CYS A 368 -6.63 6.35 12.87
N ALA A 369 -6.78 6.22 14.20
CA ALA A 369 -6.58 4.94 14.89
C ALA A 369 -7.78 3.99 14.70
N ILE A 370 -8.98 4.54 14.50
CA ILE A 370 -10.21 3.79 14.20
C ILE A 370 -10.32 3.54 12.69
N TYR A 371 -9.93 4.51 11.87
CA TYR A 371 -10.00 4.46 10.40
C TYR A 371 -8.64 4.80 9.75
N PRO A 372 -7.69 3.84 9.65
CA PRO A 372 -6.33 4.10 9.17
C PRO A 372 -6.20 4.55 7.70
N ALA A 373 -7.29 4.48 6.92
CA ALA A 373 -7.35 4.98 5.54
C ALA A 373 -7.30 6.51 5.46
N PHE A 374 -7.81 7.22 6.48
CA PHE A 374 -7.81 8.68 6.52
C PHE A 374 -6.59 9.15 7.31
N LYS A 375 -5.69 9.90 6.65
CA LYS A 375 -4.42 10.39 7.22
C LYS A 375 -4.21 11.87 6.91
N GLY A 376 -3.12 12.43 7.45
CA GLY A 376 -2.69 13.80 7.15
C GLY A 376 -3.71 14.85 7.60
N PRO A 377 -4.13 15.79 6.72
CA PRO A 377 -5.00 16.91 7.10
C PRO A 377 -6.43 16.52 7.48
N ARG A 378 -6.87 15.30 7.11
CA ARG A 378 -8.16 14.71 7.52
C ARG A 378 -8.11 14.00 8.88
N CYS A 379 -6.94 13.98 9.51
CA CYS A 379 -6.73 13.27 10.77
C CYS A 379 -7.09 14.15 11.97
N MET A 380 -7.90 13.61 12.89
CA MET A 380 -8.07 14.23 14.21
C MET A 380 -6.72 14.34 14.92
N LYS A 381 -6.29 15.57 15.21
CA LYS A 381 -5.12 15.81 16.04
C LYS A 381 -5.44 15.41 17.47
N ARG A 382 -4.79 14.37 17.99
CA ARG A 382 -4.85 14.03 19.40
C ARG A 382 -4.20 15.16 20.21
N MET A 383 -4.93 15.70 21.17
CA MET A 383 -4.35 16.57 22.18
C MET A 383 -3.41 15.70 23.03
N PRO A 384 -2.09 16.00 23.11
CA PRO A 384 -1.20 15.21 23.95
C PRO A 384 -1.64 15.36 25.41
N LEU A 385 -1.58 14.25 26.15
CA LEU A 385 -1.81 14.22 27.59
C LEU A 385 -0.98 15.32 28.27
N THR A 386 -1.63 16.38 28.72
CA THR A 386 -1.03 17.26 29.73
C THR A 386 -0.99 16.45 31.00
N ILE A 387 0.17 15.84 31.27
CA ILE A 387 0.44 15.19 32.56
C ILE A 387 0.33 16.30 33.60
N ALA A 388 -0.78 16.33 34.34
CA ALA A 388 -0.89 17.18 35.52
C ALA A 388 0.28 16.81 36.43
N PRO A 389 1.15 17.77 36.81
CA PRO A 389 2.26 17.47 37.69
C PRO A 389 1.69 16.87 38.96
N ALA A 390 2.16 15.67 39.33
CA ALA A 390 1.75 15.01 40.56
C ALA A 390 1.95 15.99 41.71
N VAL A 391 0.89 16.24 42.48
CA VAL A 391 0.92 17.15 43.63
C VAL A 391 2.07 16.70 44.53
N ALA A 392 3.13 17.51 44.59
CA ALA A 392 4.30 17.17 45.38
C ALA A 392 3.89 17.03 46.86
N PRO A 393 4.35 15.99 47.57
CA PRO A 393 4.05 15.85 48.99
C PRO A 393 4.61 17.07 49.74
N THR A 394 3.79 17.64 50.61
CA THR A 394 4.12 18.85 51.38
C THR A 394 5.40 18.63 52.20
N PRO A 395 6.43 19.50 52.10
CA PRO A 395 7.67 19.28 52.85
C PRO A 395 7.43 19.38 54.36
N GLN A 396 7.82 18.34 55.12
CA GLN A 396 7.95 18.48 56.57
C GLN A 396 9.15 19.40 56.89
N PRO A 397 9.06 20.26 57.92
CA PRO A 397 10.17 21.12 58.31
C PRO A 397 11.27 20.29 58.98
N SER A 398 12.46 20.29 58.38
CA SER A 398 13.69 19.75 58.99
C SER A 398 14.38 20.79 59.88
N PRO A 399 15.11 20.37 60.93
CA PRO A 399 15.62 21.29 61.95
C PRO A 399 16.83 22.13 61.50
N THR A 400 16.97 23.31 62.11
CA THR A 400 18.02 24.29 61.84
C THR A 400 19.42 23.79 62.24
N PRO A 401 20.43 23.85 61.36
CA PRO A 401 21.83 23.55 61.73
C PRO A 401 22.57 24.79 62.27
N THR A 402 23.40 24.58 63.29
CA THR A 402 24.34 25.56 63.85
C THR A 402 25.69 25.50 63.10
N PRO A 403 26.41 26.62 62.87
CA PRO A 403 27.53 26.65 61.93
C PRO A 403 28.90 26.33 62.54
N THR A 404 29.83 25.83 61.72
CA THR A 404 31.30 25.81 61.96
C THR A 404 32.00 25.85 60.58
N PRO A 405 33.17 26.52 60.40
CA PRO A 405 33.51 27.13 59.11
C PRO A 405 34.64 26.47 58.29
N ALA A 406 34.69 26.89 57.01
CA ALA A 406 35.83 27.02 56.10
C ALA A 406 36.68 25.79 55.72
N ASP A 407 36.75 25.51 54.41
CA ASP A 407 38.05 25.47 53.71
C ASP A 407 37.91 25.78 52.19
N GLU A 408 39.05 26.00 51.52
CA GLU A 408 39.20 26.64 50.19
C GLU A 408 39.88 25.71 49.12
N LEU A 409 40.03 26.00 47.81
CA LEU A 409 39.83 27.19 46.95
C LEU A 409 39.64 26.79 45.45
N THR A 410 39.08 27.68 44.61
CA THR A 410 39.29 27.83 43.13
C THR A 410 38.83 26.78 42.09
N GLY A 411 38.30 27.25 40.95
CA GLY A 411 37.88 26.37 39.82
C GLY A 411 37.44 26.99 38.47
N VAL A 412 37.94 28.18 38.06
CA VAL A 412 37.98 28.68 36.65
C VAL A 412 36.67 29.05 35.89
N ARG A 413 36.45 30.38 35.80
CA ARG A 413 35.98 31.22 34.65
C ARG A 413 34.71 30.88 33.84
N ARG A 414 33.70 31.76 33.98
CA ARG A 414 32.83 32.21 32.87
C ARG A 414 33.54 33.33 32.07
N ALA A 415 33.13 33.54 30.82
CA ALA A 415 33.36 34.77 30.07
C ALA A 415 32.01 35.36 29.60
N SER A 416 31.85 36.68 29.74
CA SER A 416 30.58 37.39 29.57
C SER A 416 30.50 38.09 28.21
N THR A 417 29.29 38.20 27.65
CA THR A 417 28.98 38.95 26.43
C THR A 417 28.79 40.45 26.71
N THR A 418 29.35 41.34 25.86
CA THR A 418 28.93 42.76 25.70
C THR A 418 29.20 43.22 24.25
N PRO A 419 28.34 44.04 23.59
CA PRO A 419 28.45 44.37 22.15
C PRO A 419 28.86 45.82 21.81
N ALA A 420 29.38 46.04 20.59
CA ALA A 420 29.59 47.31 19.85
C ALA A 420 30.33 46.96 18.52
N GLU A 421 30.35 47.70 17.40
CA GLU A 421 29.57 48.81 16.80
C GLU A 421 29.89 48.85 15.27
N ALA A 422 29.19 49.65 14.45
CA ALA A 422 29.18 49.58 12.98
C ALA A 422 30.37 50.22 12.23
N LYS A 423 30.59 49.81 10.96
CA LYS A 423 31.40 50.51 9.92
C LYS A 423 30.86 50.19 8.49
N PRO A 424 31.22 50.93 7.42
CA PRO A 424 30.21 51.52 6.53
C PRO A 424 30.18 51.02 5.07
N LYS A 425 29.14 51.45 4.32
CA LYS A 425 29.02 51.43 2.84
C LYS A 425 30.19 52.23 2.20
N THR A 426 30.64 52.08 0.96
CA THR A 426 30.03 51.90 -0.40
C THR A 426 31.24 51.70 -1.39
N PRO A 427 31.19 51.76 -2.74
CA PRO A 427 30.13 51.61 -3.77
C PRO A 427 30.47 50.52 -4.85
N PRO A 428 29.67 50.33 -5.93
CA PRO A 428 29.80 49.16 -6.82
C PRO A 428 30.49 49.42 -8.18
N LEU A 429 30.81 48.32 -8.87
CA LEU A 429 30.80 48.14 -10.33
C LEU A 429 30.20 46.77 -10.65
#